data_AF-A0AAD8LUJ7-F1
#
_entry.id   AF-A0AAD8LUJ7-F1
#
_cell.length_a   1.000
_cell.length_b   1.000
_cell.length_c   1.000
_cell.angle_alpha   90.00
_cell.angle_beta   90.00
_cell.angle_gamma   90.00
#
_symmetry.space_group_name_H-M   'P 1'
#
loop_
_entity.id
_entity.type
_entity.pdbx_description
1 polymer ?
#
loop_
_entity_poly.entity_id
_entity_poly.type
_entity_poly.pdbx_seq_one_letter_code
_entity_poly.pdbx_strand_id
1 'polypeptide(L)'
;MYAIRSSWIPTYFRDEPMFGLLRTTSRSESENFFFGQFHKQGDNLCEFCIRFQMAMERQRNETARLDHESKCTTPTTISTWYIEDDAADLFTRAIFYKFQEEIIRSCLDMQIKHMSEEVDGVTHLEIRDVKVKDKIFKVKLLRCLCECVSNFPCFIEPKLQSFDDY
;
A
#
# COMPACT_ATOMS: atom_id res chain seq x y z
N MET A 1 -13.34 -11.44 -37.05
CA MET A 1 -13.76 -11.03 -35.69
C MET A 1 -13.74 -12.19 -34.70
N TYR A 2 -14.30 -13.36 -35.02
CA TYR A 2 -14.33 -14.52 -34.10
C TYR A 2 -13.01 -15.32 -33.97
N ALA A 3 -12.02 -15.09 -34.83
CA ALA A 3 -10.75 -15.81 -34.80
C ALA A 3 -9.91 -15.54 -33.53
N ILE A 4 -10.17 -14.45 -32.82
CA ILE A 4 -9.45 -14.05 -31.59
C ILE A 4 -10.30 -14.25 -30.32
N ARG A 5 -11.34 -15.09 -30.38
CA ARG A 5 -12.28 -15.30 -29.27
C ARG A 5 -11.60 -15.81 -27.99
N SER A 6 -10.47 -16.51 -28.12
CA SER A 6 -9.65 -16.96 -26.99
C SER A 6 -8.97 -15.83 -26.23
N SER A 7 -8.84 -14.63 -26.83
CA SER A 7 -8.27 -13.44 -26.20
C SER A 7 -9.33 -12.50 -25.65
N TRP A 8 -10.62 -12.85 -25.76
CA TRP A 8 -11.70 -12.04 -25.22
C TRP A 8 -11.82 -12.28 -23.72
N ILE A 9 -12.09 -11.21 -22.98
CA ILE A 9 -12.40 -11.31 -21.55
C ILE A 9 -13.68 -12.14 -21.41
N PRO A 10 -13.68 -13.22 -20.61
CA PRO A 10 -14.86 -14.05 -20.39
C PRO A 10 -16.04 -13.21 -19.90
N THR A 11 -17.24 -13.49 -20.40
CA THR A 11 -18.45 -12.74 -20.00
C THR A 11 -18.83 -12.98 -18.53
N TYR A 12 -18.38 -14.10 -17.92
CA TYR A 12 -18.64 -14.46 -16.53
C TYR A 12 -17.46 -15.29 -15.96
N PHE A 13 -16.88 -14.84 -14.86
CA PHE A 13 -15.79 -15.52 -14.14
C PHE A 13 -16.35 -16.52 -13.12
N ARG A 14 -17.31 -17.36 -13.52
CA ARG A 14 -18.04 -18.23 -12.60
C ARG A 14 -17.15 -19.33 -12.00
N ASP A 15 -16.11 -19.73 -12.73
CA ASP A 15 -15.22 -20.84 -12.38
C ASP A 15 -13.79 -20.37 -12.04
N GLU A 16 -13.56 -19.04 -11.95
CA GLU A 16 -12.26 -18.46 -11.61
C GLU A 16 -12.27 -17.84 -10.20
N PRO A 17 -11.16 -17.94 -9.44
CA PRO A 17 -11.05 -17.44 -8.06
C PRO A 17 -11.15 -15.91 -7.92
N MET A 18 -11.45 -15.20 -9.02
CA MET A 18 -11.71 -13.76 -9.08
C MET A 18 -13.07 -13.34 -8.49
N PHE A 19 -13.89 -14.29 -8.04
CA PHE A 19 -15.23 -14.05 -7.48
C PHE A 19 -15.25 -13.04 -6.33
N GLY A 20 -14.17 -12.95 -5.53
CA GLY A 20 -14.03 -11.97 -4.45
C GLY A 20 -13.71 -10.54 -4.92
N LEU A 21 -12.93 -10.39 -6.00
CA LEU A 21 -12.54 -9.08 -6.55
C LEU A 21 -13.68 -8.40 -7.31
N LEU A 22 -14.48 -9.19 -8.03
CA LEU A 22 -15.60 -8.70 -8.85
C LEU A 22 -16.89 -8.45 -8.08
N ARG A 23 -16.97 -8.84 -6.80
CA ARG A 23 -18.14 -8.61 -5.96
C ARG A 23 -18.22 -7.18 -5.40
N THR A 24 -17.16 -6.39 -5.59
CA THR A 24 -17.13 -4.99 -5.14
C THR A 24 -17.30 -4.05 -6.35
N THR A 25 -18.36 -3.24 -6.32
CA THR A 25 -18.62 -2.20 -7.34
C THR A 25 -17.70 -0.99 -7.19
N SER A 26 -16.85 -0.97 -6.15
CA SER A 26 -15.97 0.16 -5.79
C SER A 26 -15.13 0.66 -6.97
N ARG A 27 -14.56 -0.24 -7.79
CA ARG A 27 -13.79 0.16 -8.98
C ARG A 27 -14.67 0.90 -9.98
N SER A 28 -15.77 0.30 -10.41
CA SER A 28 -16.70 0.93 -11.36
C SER A 28 -17.36 2.19 -10.80
N GLU A 29 -17.59 2.26 -9.49
CA GLU A 29 -18.12 3.45 -8.81
C GLU A 29 -17.10 4.58 -8.83
N SER A 30 -15.83 4.29 -8.56
CA SER A 30 -14.76 5.29 -8.63
C SER A 30 -14.52 5.80 -10.05
N GLU A 31 -14.57 4.90 -11.04
CA GLU A 31 -14.43 5.23 -12.46
C GLU A 31 -15.63 6.07 -12.94
N ASN A 32 -16.86 5.65 -12.62
CA ASN A 32 -18.06 6.42 -12.91
C ASN A 32 -18.07 7.79 -12.23
N PHE A 33 -17.61 7.87 -10.97
CA PHE A 33 -17.50 9.15 -10.27
C PHE A 33 -16.50 10.07 -10.95
N PHE A 34 -15.34 9.56 -11.37
CA PHE A 34 -14.34 10.33 -12.09
C PHE A 34 -14.88 10.85 -13.44
N PHE A 35 -15.40 9.96 -14.30
CA PHE A 35 -15.92 10.36 -15.61
C PHE A 35 -17.18 11.22 -15.51
N GLY A 36 -18.00 11.02 -14.46
CA GLY A 36 -19.17 11.83 -14.17
C GLY A 36 -18.86 13.33 -13.97
N GLN A 37 -17.61 13.68 -13.64
CA GLN A 37 -17.18 15.08 -13.55
C GLN A 37 -17.02 15.77 -14.92
N PHE A 38 -16.87 14.99 -15.99
CA PHE A 38 -16.61 15.50 -17.34
C PHE A 38 -17.84 15.49 -18.24
N HIS A 39 -18.78 14.59 -17.98
CA HIS A 39 -19.97 14.36 -18.79
C HIS A 39 -21.23 15.02 -18.22
N LYS A 40 -22.13 15.43 -19.11
CA LYS A 40 -23.47 15.91 -18.76
C LYS A 40 -24.52 15.03 -19.44
N GLN A 41 -25.70 14.94 -18.82
CA GLN A 41 -26.83 14.26 -19.44
C GLN A 41 -27.19 14.97 -20.75
N GLY A 42 -27.10 14.25 -21.88
CA GLY A 42 -27.40 14.77 -23.21
C GLY A 42 -26.19 15.09 -24.10
N ASP A 43 -24.96 14.75 -23.70
CA ASP A 43 -23.78 14.86 -24.58
C ASP A 43 -24.00 14.03 -25.88
N ASN A 44 -23.71 14.64 -27.03
CA ASN A 44 -23.66 13.89 -28.29
C ASN A 44 -22.36 13.06 -28.38
N LEU A 45 -22.29 12.12 -29.33
CA LEU A 45 -21.14 11.20 -29.44
C LEU A 45 -19.80 11.95 -29.63
N CYS A 46 -19.80 13.05 -30.38
CA CYS A 46 -18.58 13.84 -30.61
C CYS A 46 -18.13 14.52 -29.30
N GLU A 47 -19.07 15.14 -28.58
CA GLU A 47 -18.81 15.75 -27.27
C GLU A 47 -18.33 14.72 -26.25
N PHE A 48 -18.92 13.52 -26.24
CA PHE A 48 -18.46 12.41 -25.41
C PHE A 48 -16.99 12.08 -25.69
N CYS A 49 -16.61 11.89 -26.96
CA CYS A 49 -15.23 11.57 -27.34
C CYS A 49 -14.24 12.65 -26.90
N ILE A 50 -14.59 13.94 -27.07
CA ILE A 50 -13.75 15.05 -26.65
C ILE A 50 -13.59 15.06 -25.11
N ARG A 51 -14.69 14.96 -24.37
CA ARG A 51 -14.70 14.94 -22.90
C ARG A 51 -13.91 13.75 -22.34
N PHE A 52 -14.04 12.59 -22.97
CA PHE A 52 -13.26 11.41 -22.62
C PHE A 52 -11.75 11.66 -22.79
N GLN A 53 -11.33 12.23 -23.93
CA GLN A 53 -9.93 12.57 -24.15
C GLN A 53 -9.41 13.56 -23.10
N MET A 54 -10.20 14.59 -22.76
CA MET A 54 -9.86 15.54 -21.70
C MET A 54 -9.73 14.88 -20.33
N ALA A 55 -10.62 13.93 -20.00
CA ALA A 55 -10.53 13.16 -18.76
C ALA A 55 -9.23 12.35 -18.69
N MET A 56 -8.89 11.67 -19.77
CA MET A 56 -7.64 10.91 -19.89
C MET A 56 -6.39 11.79 -19.81
N GLU A 57 -6.43 12.99 -20.40
CA GLU A 57 -5.34 13.96 -20.32
C GLU A 57 -5.18 14.48 -18.89
N ARG A 58 -6.27 14.84 -18.21
CA ARG A 58 -6.24 15.25 -16.80
C ARG A 58 -5.65 14.17 -15.91
N GLN A 59 -6.08 12.92 -16.10
CA GLN A 59 -5.55 11.78 -15.34
C GLN A 59 -4.05 11.63 -15.57
N ARG A 60 -3.59 11.64 -16.83
CA ARG A 60 -2.16 11.54 -17.17
C ARG A 60 -1.33 12.67 -16.58
N ASN A 61 -1.82 13.91 -16.68
CA ASN A 61 -1.13 15.07 -16.13
C ASN A 61 -1.00 14.98 -14.61
N GLU A 62 -2.07 14.57 -13.91
CA GLU A 62 -2.03 14.41 -12.47
C GLU A 62 -1.10 13.27 -12.04
N THR A 63 -1.11 12.13 -12.74
CA THR A 63 -0.16 11.05 -12.49
C THR A 63 1.28 11.51 -12.71
N ALA A 64 1.56 12.23 -13.80
CA ALA A 64 2.90 12.76 -14.07
C ALA A 64 3.35 13.76 -12.99
N ARG A 65 2.44 14.62 -12.52
CA ARG A 65 2.69 15.55 -11.41
C ARG A 65 3.05 14.82 -10.13
N LEU A 66 2.27 13.80 -9.75
CA LEU A 66 2.49 13.00 -8.55
C LEU A 66 3.77 12.15 -8.62
N ASP A 67 4.09 11.62 -9.79
CA ASP A 67 5.33 10.90 -10.05
C ASP A 67 6.55 11.80 -9.93
N HIS A 68 6.49 13.01 -10.52
CA HIS A 68 7.54 13.99 -10.39
C HIS A 68 7.72 14.40 -8.93
N GLU A 69 6.63 14.67 -8.24
CA GLU A 69 6.63 15.03 -6.83
C GLU A 69 7.23 13.91 -5.95
N SER A 70 6.96 12.65 -6.24
CA SER A 70 7.54 11.53 -5.49
C SER A 70 9.01 11.25 -5.83
N LYS A 71 9.45 11.47 -7.08
CA LYS A 71 10.81 11.14 -7.53
C LYS A 71 11.82 12.28 -7.37
N CYS A 72 11.35 13.53 -7.41
CA CYS A 72 12.22 14.70 -7.44
C CYS A 72 12.23 15.47 -6.12
N THR A 73 11.44 15.06 -5.14
CA THR A 73 11.44 15.66 -3.80
C THR A 73 11.51 14.57 -2.74
N THR A 74 12.31 14.80 -1.70
CA THR A 74 12.32 13.94 -0.51
C THR A 74 11.17 14.36 0.40
N PRO A 75 10.32 13.42 0.85
CA PRO A 75 9.25 13.74 1.78
C PRO A 75 9.82 14.23 3.12
N THR A 76 9.09 15.12 3.79
CA THR A 76 9.46 15.57 5.13
C THR A 76 9.30 14.43 6.14
N THR A 77 10.39 14.07 6.81
CA THR A 77 10.38 13.13 7.93
C THR A 77 10.07 13.85 9.24
N ILE A 78 9.34 13.18 10.14
CA ILE A 78 9.01 13.70 11.48
C ILE A 78 10.01 13.18 12.51
N SER A 79 10.52 11.96 12.30
CA SER A 79 11.54 11.33 13.14
C SER A 79 12.86 11.15 12.40
N THR A 80 13.89 10.70 13.12
CA THR A 80 15.20 10.34 12.56
C THR A 80 15.37 8.81 12.54
N TRP A 81 14.28 8.07 12.37
CA TRP A 81 14.30 6.62 12.34
C TRP A 81 14.67 6.11 10.95
N TYR A 82 15.67 5.22 10.87
CA TYR A 82 16.13 4.63 9.60
C TYR A 82 15.01 3.97 8.78
N ILE A 83 13.97 3.46 9.46
CA ILE A 83 12.80 2.88 8.78
C ILE A 83 11.98 3.91 7.99
N GLU A 84 11.99 5.19 8.38
CA GLU A 84 11.36 6.27 7.60
C GLU A 84 12.18 6.55 6.33
N ASP A 85 13.51 6.53 6.41
CA ASP A 85 14.38 6.73 5.23
C ASP A 85 14.15 5.62 4.19
N ASP A 86 14.18 4.35 4.62
CA ASP A 86 13.91 3.21 3.73
C ASP A 86 12.49 3.29 3.12
N ALA A 87 11.50 3.71 3.92
CA ALA A 87 10.12 3.86 3.46
C ALA A 87 9.94 5.03 2.49
N ALA A 88 10.69 6.12 2.67
CA ALA A 88 10.67 7.28 1.78
C ALA A 88 11.20 6.93 0.38
N ASP A 89 12.20 6.04 0.32
CA ASP A 89 12.77 5.55 -0.94
C ASP A 89 11.86 4.51 -1.64
N LEU A 90 11.16 3.68 -0.86
CA LEU A 90 10.35 2.59 -1.41
C LEU A 90 8.94 3.03 -1.82
N PHE A 91 8.30 3.94 -1.07
CA PHE A 91 6.90 4.28 -1.26
C PHE A 91 6.68 5.54 -2.07
N THR A 92 5.52 5.62 -2.75
CA THR A 92 5.04 6.90 -3.28
C THR A 92 4.78 7.87 -2.13
N ARG A 93 4.87 9.17 -2.38
CA ARG A 93 4.76 10.18 -1.32
C ARG A 93 3.47 10.08 -0.51
N ALA A 94 2.36 9.76 -1.18
CA ALA A 94 1.06 9.58 -0.53
C ALA A 94 1.02 8.36 0.40
N ILE A 95 1.71 7.28 0.05
CA ILE A 95 1.80 6.08 0.89
C ILE A 95 2.80 6.30 2.02
N PHE A 96 3.91 7.00 1.77
CA PHE A 96 4.88 7.38 2.81
C PHE A 96 4.21 8.14 3.96
N TYR A 97 3.39 9.16 3.68
CA TYR A 97 2.74 9.92 4.76
C TYR A 97 1.73 9.07 5.56
N LYS A 98 1.02 8.14 4.92
CA LYS A 98 0.16 7.19 5.64
C LYS A 98 0.99 6.27 6.54
N PHE A 99 2.11 5.78 6.02
CA PHE A 99 3.05 4.97 6.78
C PHE A 99 3.60 5.73 8.00
N GLN A 100 4.00 6.99 7.81
CA GLN A 100 4.49 7.85 8.89
C GLN A 100 3.43 8.07 9.98
N GLU A 101 2.17 8.30 9.60
CA GLU A 101 1.08 8.38 10.58
C GLU A 101 0.91 7.08 11.39
N GLU A 102 0.94 5.92 10.73
CA GLU A 102 0.81 4.62 11.39
C GLU A 102 2.00 4.32 12.31
N ILE A 103 3.21 4.68 11.91
CA ILE A 103 4.41 4.56 12.74
C ILE A 103 4.29 5.40 14.01
N ILE A 104 3.88 6.67 13.88
CA ILE A 104 3.70 7.56 15.04
C ILE A 104 2.60 7.03 15.96
N ARG A 105 1.47 6.57 15.40
CA ARG A 105 0.40 5.92 16.17
C ARG A 105 0.94 4.70 16.92
N SER A 106 1.70 3.84 16.25
CA SER A 106 2.31 2.66 16.87
C SER A 106 3.22 3.03 18.03
N CYS A 107 4.01 4.10 17.94
CA CYS A 107 4.88 4.53 19.04
C CYS A 107 4.12 5.07 20.26
N LEU A 108 2.93 5.63 20.06
CA LEU A 108 2.07 6.10 21.15
C LEU A 108 1.25 4.97 21.77
N ASP A 109 0.82 4.02 20.96
CA ASP A 109 -0.17 3.02 21.33
C ASP A 109 0.44 1.65 21.68
N MET A 110 1.71 1.40 21.35
CA MET A 110 2.38 0.12 21.64
C MET A 110 3.37 0.26 22.80
N GLN A 111 3.34 -0.70 23.73
CA GLN A 111 4.23 -0.74 24.89
C GLN A 111 4.94 -2.08 25.01
N ILE A 112 6.26 -2.04 25.18
CA ILE A 112 7.04 -3.25 25.50
C ILE A 112 6.71 -3.66 26.95
N LYS A 113 6.11 -4.83 27.11
CA LYS A 113 5.77 -5.44 28.40
C LYS A 113 6.94 -6.22 28.98
N HIS A 114 7.61 -6.98 28.13
CA HIS A 114 8.70 -7.85 28.50
C HIS A 114 9.69 -7.97 27.34
N MET A 115 10.97 -8.02 27.67
CA MET A 115 12.05 -8.29 26.73
C MET A 115 12.93 -9.37 27.36
N SER A 116 13.11 -10.48 26.64
CA SER A 116 14.01 -11.55 27.10
C SER A 116 15.47 -11.13 27.00
N GLU A 117 16.34 -11.87 27.67
CA GLU A 117 17.76 -11.86 27.33
C GLU A 117 17.96 -12.39 25.91
N GLU A 118 19.05 -11.95 25.29
CA GLU A 118 19.46 -12.42 23.95
C GLU A 118 20.04 -13.82 24.08
N VAL A 119 19.42 -14.80 23.41
CA VAL A 119 19.89 -16.18 23.38
C VAL A 119 20.03 -16.59 21.91
N ASP A 120 21.23 -17.02 21.52
CA ASP A 120 21.55 -17.41 20.13
C ASP A 120 21.25 -16.30 19.10
N GLY A 121 21.50 -15.04 19.47
CA GLY A 121 21.21 -13.87 18.64
C GLY A 121 19.72 -13.57 18.48
N VAL A 122 18.84 -14.19 19.27
CA VAL A 122 17.39 -13.95 19.25
C VAL A 122 16.94 -13.29 20.54
N THR A 123 16.17 -12.22 20.41
CA THR A 123 15.51 -11.53 21.51
C THR A 123 14.00 -11.61 21.35
N HIS A 124 13.31 -12.09 22.38
CA HIS A 124 11.85 -12.16 22.40
C HIS A 124 11.25 -10.91 23.06
N LEU A 125 10.29 -10.30 22.37
CA LEU A 125 9.58 -9.11 22.82
C LEU A 125 8.10 -9.44 22.98
N GLU A 126 7.52 -9.05 24.11
CA GLU A 126 6.07 -8.99 24.29
C GLU A 126 5.63 -7.53 24.21
N ILE A 127 4.85 -7.20 23.18
CA ILE A 127 4.36 -5.85 22.92
C ILE A 127 2.86 -5.82 23.16
N ARG A 128 2.40 -4.89 23.98
CA ARG A 128 0.98 -4.66 24.25
C ARG A 128 0.46 -3.48 23.45
N ASP A 129 -0.72 -3.66 22.86
CA ASP A 129 -1.54 -2.55 22.37
C ASP A 129 -2.29 -1.91 23.56
N VAL A 130 -2.07 -0.62 23.80
CA VAL A 130 -2.68 0.13 24.91
C VAL A 130 -4.15 0.43 24.62
N LYS A 131 -4.53 0.55 23.34
CA LYS A 131 -5.91 0.86 22.93
C LYS A 131 -6.79 -0.39 22.91
N VAL A 132 -6.22 -1.54 22.54
CA VAL A 132 -6.97 -2.80 22.47
C VAL A 132 -6.68 -3.66 23.70
N LYS A 133 -7.68 -3.76 24.60
CA LYS A 133 -7.58 -4.60 25.80
C LYS A 133 -7.21 -6.04 25.44
N ASP A 134 -6.29 -6.60 26.22
CA ASP A 134 -5.80 -7.98 26.15
C ASP A 134 -5.11 -8.38 24.83
N LYS A 135 -4.77 -7.42 23.95
CA LYS A 135 -4.00 -7.69 22.74
C LYS A 135 -2.50 -7.60 23.02
N ILE A 136 -1.83 -8.74 22.88
CA ILE A 136 -0.38 -8.89 23.06
C ILE A 136 0.22 -9.52 21.82
N PHE A 137 1.26 -8.90 21.28
CA PHE A 137 2.07 -9.39 20.18
C PHE A 137 3.37 -9.98 20.71
N LYS A 138 3.70 -11.19 20.27
CA LYS A 138 4.98 -11.84 20.57
C LYS A 138 5.87 -11.74 19.34
N VAL A 139 6.91 -10.92 19.43
CA VAL A 139 7.83 -10.62 18.34
C VAL A 139 9.18 -11.25 18.62
N LYS A 140 9.80 -11.84 17.59
CA LYS A 140 11.17 -12.34 17.64
C LYS A 140 12.05 -11.35 16.88
N LEU A 141 13.04 -10.79 17.56
CA LEU A 141 14.05 -9.93 16.96
C LEU A 141 15.31 -10.75 16.74
N LEU A 142 15.71 -10.92 15.48
CA LEU A 142 16.96 -11.57 15.13
C LEU A 142 18.05 -10.51 15.05
N ARG A 143 19.11 -10.66 15.84
CA ARG A 143 20.30 -9.82 15.73
C ARG A 143 21.06 -10.22 14.47
N CYS A 144 20.98 -9.39 13.43
CA CYS A 144 21.90 -9.51 12.30
C CYS A 144 23.28 -8.97 12.72
N LEU A 145 24.28 -9.86 12.77
CA LEU A 145 25.70 -9.52 12.92
C LEU A 145 26.38 -9.21 11.56
N CYS A 146 25.62 -8.87 10.52
CA CYS A 146 26.19 -8.63 9.19
C CYS A 146 27.16 -7.43 9.28
N GLU A 147 28.44 -7.63 8.98
CA GLU A 147 29.44 -6.58 8.72
C GLU A 147 29.13 -5.76 7.43
N CYS A 148 27.90 -5.87 6.94
CA CYS A 148 27.43 -5.41 5.64
C CYS A 148 26.99 -3.93 5.69
N VAL A 149 27.73 -3.09 6.41
CA VAL A 149 27.51 -1.63 6.55
C VAL A 149 27.96 -0.87 5.29
N SER A 150 28.27 -1.55 4.19
CA SER A 150 28.58 -0.90 2.91
C SER A 150 27.70 -1.44 1.80
N ASN A 151 26.58 -0.74 1.58
CA ASN A 151 25.79 -0.64 0.34
C ASN A 151 24.55 -1.52 0.13
N PHE A 152 24.00 -2.22 1.12
CA PHE A 152 22.65 -2.79 0.99
C PHE A 152 21.84 -2.68 2.29
N PRO A 153 20.62 -2.13 2.26
CA PRO A 153 19.76 -2.10 3.44
C PRO A 153 19.41 -3.53 3.81
N CYS A 154 19.78 -3.93 5.03
CA CYS A 154 19.35 -5.19 5.62
C CYS A 154 17.84 -5.10 5.83
N PHE A 155 17.07 -5.60 4.86
CA PHE A 155 15.64 -5.80 5.02
C PHE A 155 15.40 -6.69 6.23
N ILE A 156 14.84 -6.11 7.29
CA ILE A 156 14.06 -6.90 8.25
C ILE A 156 12.80 -7.29 7.47
N GLU A 157 12.74 -8.52 6.96
CA GLU A 157 11.45 -9.08 6.54
C GLU A 157 10.58 -9.20 7.79
N PRO A 158 9.48 -8.42 7.93
CA PRO A 158 8.45 -8.84 8.85
C PRO A 158 7.81 -10.09 8.22
N LYS A 159 8.25 -11.27 8.65
CA LYS A 159 7.43 -12.48 8.47
C LYS A 159 6.15 -12.29 9.28
N LEU A 160 5.18 -11.60 8.69
CA LEU A 160 3.77 -11.74 9.03
C LEU A 160 3.38 -13.16 8.62
N GLN A 161 3.68 -14.12 9.49
CA GLN A 161 3.14 -15.45 9.39
C GLN A 161 1.72 -15.40 9.96
N SER A 162 0.77 -14.90 9.16
CA SER A 162 -0.63 -15.19 9.39
C SER A 162 -0.84 -16.67 9.06
N PHE A 163 -0.80 -17.51 10.09
CA PHE A 163 -1.45 -18.81 10.02
C PHE A 163 -2.96 -18.58 10.12
N ASP A 164 -3.67 -19.18 9.17
CA ASP A 164 -5.11 -19.41 9.21
C ASP A 164 -5.52 -20.13 10.50
N ASP A 165 -6.68 -19.76 11.04
CA ASP A 165 -7.80 -20.67 11.39
C ASP A 165 -8.87 -19.91 12.20
N TYR A 166 -9.96 -19.53 11.53
CA TYR A 166 -11.37 -19.83 11.86
C TYR A 166 -12.31 -19.21 10.82
#